data_AF-A0A774MHD9-F1
#
_entry.id   AF-A0A774MHD9-F1
#
_cell.length_a   1.000
_cell.length_b   1.000
_cell.length_c   1.000
_cell.angle_alpha   90.00
_cell.angle_beta   90.00
_cell.angle_gamma   90.00
#
_symmetry.space_group_name_H-M   'P 1'
#
loop_
_entity.id
_entity.type
_entity.pdbx_description
1 polymer ?
#
loop_
_entity_poly.entity_id
_entity_poly.type
_entity_poly.pdbx_seq_one_letter_code
_entity_poly.pdbx_strand_id
1 'polypeptide(L)'
;RFVSQDPIGLRGGLNLYQYAPNPLKYIDPLGLTATVGRWMGPAEYQQMLDTGTVVQSSTGTTHVAYPADIDAFGKQAKNGAMYVEFDVPEKSLVPTNEGWAKIVGPDSIEGRLAKRKGLPVPEMPTAENITVRGEKINGEVEAKC
;
A
#
# COMPACT_ATOMS: atom_id res chain seq x y z
N ARG A 1 36.64 23.27 11.19
CA ARG A 1 37.97 22.66 11.41
C ARG A 1 37.84 21.73 12.61
N PHE A 2 38.05 20.42 12.43
CA PHE A 2 38.00 19.40 13.50
C PHE A 2 38.94 19.76 14.65
N VAL A 3 38.62 19.35 15.90
CA VAL A 3 39.20 18.18 16.59
C VAL A 3 38.59 18.12 18.01
N SER A 4 37.74 17.13 18.29
CA SER A 4 37.66 16.54 19.63
C SER A 4 37.06 15.14 19.49
N GLN A 5 37.83 14.15 19.93
CA GLN A 5 37.43 12.75 19.99
C GLN A 5 36.82 12.52 21.37
N ASP A 6 35.59 12.00 21.44
CA ASP A 6 34.97 11.67 22.73
C ASP A 6 35.73 10.51 23.40
N PRO A 7 36.18 10.67 24.66
CA PRO A 7 37.04 9.70 25.32
C PRO A 7 36.26 8.42 25.65
N ILE A 8 36.57 7.36 24.91
CA ILE A 8 35.98 6.04 25.08
C ILE A 8 36.56 5.34 26.33
N GLY A 9 35.69 4.96 27.26
CA GLY A 9 35.99 4.09 28.40
C GLY A 9 35.54 2.66 28.11
N LEU A 10 36.51 1.74 28.01
CA LEU A 10 36.39 0.32 27.75
C LEU A 10 35.30 -0.40 28.58
N ARG A 11 34.45 -1.21 27.91
CA ARG A 11 34.18 -2.66 28.16
C ARG A 11 32.90 -3.13 27.47
N GLY A 12 32.97 -3.38 26.15
CA GLY A 12 31.90 -4.06 25.41
C GLY A 12 32.20 -4.01 23.92
N GLY A 13 32.66 -5.13 23.36
CA GLY A 13 33.26 -5.18 22.03
C GLY A 13 32.31 -5.08 20.83
N LEU A 14 32.98 -5.02 19.66
CA LEU A 14 32.54 -5.29 18.28
C LEU A 14 31.39 -4.43 17.71
N ASN A 15 31.79 -3.36 16.99
CA ASN A 15 31.01 -2.54 16.06
C ASN A 15 29.97 -1.57 16.65
N LEU A 16 30.42 -0.37 17.02
CA LEU A 16 29.56 0.82 17.16
C LEU A 16 29.15 1.45 15.80
N TYR A 17 29.69 0.94 14.68
CA TYR A 17 29.31 1.34 13.32
C TYR A 17 28.49 0.25 12.62
N GLN A 18 27.53 -0.35 13.31
CA GLN A 18 26.48 -1.04 12.59
C GLN A 18 25.63 0.04 11.93
N TYR A 19 25.99 0.38 10.68
CA TYR A 19 25.03 0.96 9.75
C TYR A 19 23.81 0.03 9.76
N ALA A 20 22.60 0.62 9.86
CA ALA A 20 21.36 -0.11 9.64
C ALA A 20 21.56 -1.03 8.41
N PRO A 21 21.13 -2.31 8.47
CA PRO A 21 21.28 -3.21 7.34
C PRO A 21 20.61 -2.59 6.12
N ASN A 22 21.43 -1.96 5.29
CA ASN A 22 21.14 -1.40 4.00
C ASN A 22 20.10 -0.23 3.96
N PRO A 23 20.51 1.05 4.10
CA PRO A 23 19.63 2.19 3.84
C PRO A 23 19.38 2.44 2.33
N LEU A 24 19.93 1.61 1.43
CA LEU A 24 19.69 1.70 -0.01
C LEU A 24 18.31 1.18 -0.46
N LYS A 25 17.41 0.81 0.46
CA LYS A 25 16.03 0.40 0.09
C LYS A 25 15.12 1.59 -0.26
N TYR A 26 15.53 2.82 0.05
CA TYR A 26 14.72 4.03 -0.19
C TYR A 26 15.52 5.10 -0.93
N ILE A 27 15.72 4.90 -2.22
CA ILE A 27 16.03 6.03 -3.11
C ILE A 27 15.15 5.85 -4.34
N ASP A 28 13.98 6.51 -4.33
CA ASP A 28 13.27 6.84 -5.57
C ASP A 28 13.47 8.34 -5.86
N PRO A 29 14.33 8.71 -6.82
CA PRO A 29 14.54 10.11 -7.20
C PRO A 29 13.45 10.72 -8.11
N LEU A 30 12.42 9.98 -8.52
CA LEU A 30 11.33 10.42 -9.41
C LEU A 30 9.91 9.96 -8.98
N GLY A 31 9.78 9.26 -7.85
CA GLY A 31 8.67 8.36 -7.49
C GLY A 31 7.63 8.95 -6.58
N LEU A 32 6.52 9.37 -7.20
CA LEU A 32 5.27 9.68 -6.54
C LEU A 32 4.52 8.37 -6.29
N THR A 33 4.99 7.54 -5.36
CA THR A 33 4.18 6.45 -4.81
C THR A 33 3.38 6.96 -3.61
N ALA A 34 2.13 6.53 -3.52
CA ALA A 34 1.21 6.88 -2.47
C ALA A 34 0.82 5.61 -1.72
N THR A 35 0.98 5.64 -0.40
CA THR A 35 0.49 4.57 0.48
C THR A 35 -1.02 4.68 0.60
N VAL A 36 -1.71 3.59 0.25
CA VAL A 36 -3.17 3.49 0.32
C VAL A 36 -3.58 2.31 1.17
N GLY A 37 -4.77 2.41 1.76
CA GLY A 37 -5.34 1.38 2.62
C GLY A 37 -6.58 0.74 2.02
N ARG A 38 -6.74 -0.58 2.16
CA ARG A 38 -7.96 -1.26 1.73
C ARG A 38 -8.28 -2.49 2.57
N TRP A 39 -9.57 -2.64 2.87
CA TRP A 39 -10.12 -3.88 3.38
C TRP A 39 -10.34 -4.91 2.26
N MET A 40 -9.73 -6.08 2.38
CA MET A 40 -9.81 -7.18 1.41
C MET A 40 -9.91 -8.55 2.09
N GLY A 41 -10.31 -9.57 1.34
CA GLY A 41 -10.33 -10.94 1.84
C GLY A 41 -8.95 -11.62 1.78
N PRO A 42 -8.72 -12.73 2.51
CA PRO A 42 -7.43 -13.42 2.52
C PRO A 42 -7.02 -13.98 1.16
N ALA A 43 -7.99 -14.45 0.36
CA ALA A 43 -7.72 -14.92 -1.00
C ALA A 43 -7.27 -13.79 -1.94
N GLU A 44 -7.87 -12.62 -1.79
CA GLU A 44 -7.52 -11.42 -2.57
C GLU A 44 -6.14 -10.88 -2.18
N TYR A 45 -5.85 -10.87 -0.88
CA TYR A 45 -4.52 -10.55 -0.37
C TYR A 45 -3.45 -11.49 -0.94
N GLN A 46 -3.70 -12.80 -0.95
CA GLN A 46 -2.76 -13.78 -1.50
C GLN A 46 -2.53 -13.58 -3.00
N GLN A 47 -3.58 -13.23 -3.75
CA GLN A 47 -3.47 -12.90 -5.17
C GLN A 47 -2.64 -11.63 -5.39
N MET A 48 -2.74 -10.64 -4.51
CA MET A 48 -1.92 -9.43 -4.56
C MET A 48 -0.43 -9.74 -4.34
N LEU A 49 -0.12 -10.64 -3.41
CA LEU A 49 1.25 -11.10 -3.17
C LEU A 49 1.83 -11.91 -4.33
N ASP A 50 1.03 -12.75 -4.97
CA ASP A 50 1.46 -13.60 -6.09
C ASP A 50 1.69 -12.78 -7.37
N THR A 51 0.80 -11.83 -7.66
CA THR A 51 0.88 -11.02 -8.88
C THR A 51 1.74 -9.77 -8.73
N GLY A 52 1.90 -9.23 -7.52
CA GLY A 52 2.52 -7.92 -7.28
C GLY A 52 1.72 -6.75 -7.84
N THR A 53 0.44 -6.95 -8.14
CA THR A 53 -0.47 -5.93 -8.72
C THR A 53 -1.74 -5.80 -7.91
N VAL A 54 -2.34 -4.61 -7.91
CA VAL A 54 -3.59 -4.38 -7.20
C VAL A 54 -4.69 -5.25 -7.79
N VAL A 55 -5.38 -6.00 -6.94
CA VAL A 55 -6.51 -6.83 -7.37
C VAL A 55 -7.71 -5.96 -7.73
N GLN A 56 -8.30 -6.24 -8.90
CA GLN A 56 -9.45 -5.52 -9.39
C GLN A 56 -10.74 -5.99 -8.71
N SER A 57 -11.60 -5.04 -8.32
CA SER A 57 -12.95 -5.36 -7.85
C SER A 57 -13.86 -5.85 -9.01
N SER A 58 -14.95 -6.54 -8.70
CA SER A 58 -15.90 -7.07 -9.70
C SER A 58 -16.57 -6.00 -10.57
N THR A 59 -16.65 -4.76 -10.08
CA THR A 59 -17.17 -3.59 -10.83
C THR A 59 -16.12 -2.98 -11.76
N GLY A 60 -14.91 -3.52 -11.72
CA GLY A 60 -13.74 -3.07 -12.45
C GLY A 60 -13.02 -1.87 -11.83
N THR A 61 -13.54 -1.30 -10.74
CA THR A 61 -12.95 -0.14 -10.05
C THR A 61 -12.66 -0.50 -8.60
N THR A 62 -11.40 -0.34 -8.18
CA THR A 62 -10.97 -0.64 -6.81
C THR A 62 -10.97 0.64 -5.99
N HIS A 63 -11.74 0.67 -4.91
CA HIS A 63 -11.78 1.82 -3.99
C HIS A 63 -10.77 1.60 -2.87
N VAL A 64 -10.02 2.64 -2.55
CA VAL A 64 -8.96 2.63 -1.55
C VAL A 64 -9.05 3.88 -0.67
N ALA A 65 -8.63 3.77 0.58
CA ALA A 65 -8.47 4.88 1.50
C ALA A 65 -7.15 5.60 1.16
N TYR A 66 -7.24 6.91 0.94
CA TYR A 66 -6.10 7.79 0.68
C TYR A 66 -6.34 9.15 1.37
N PRO A 67 -5.62 9.47 2.47
CA PRO A 67 -4.53 8.69 3.09
C PRO A 67 -4.99 7.35 3.67
N ALA A 68 -4.05 6.42 3.89
CA ALA A 68 -4.33 5.12 4.49
C ALA A 68 -4.91 5.30 5.90
N ASP A 69 -6.14 4.82 6.09
CA ASP A 69 -6.83 4.78 7.38
C ASP A 69 -7.49 3.41 7.59
N ILE A 70 -7.23 2.77 8.72
CA ILE A 70 -7.80 1.47 9.10
C ILE A 70 -9.28 1.57 9.44
N ASP A 71 -9.70 2.71 9.99
CA ASP A 71 -11.10 2.98 10.33
C ASP A 71 -11.94 3.25 9.07
N ALA A 72 -11.29 3.56 7.94
CA ALA A 72 -11.92 3.66 6.64
C ALA A 72 -12.49 2.28 6.24
N PHE A 73 -13.82 2.18 6.14
CA PHE A 73 -14.58 0.95 5.85
C PHE A 73 -14.62 -0.12 6.95
N GLY A 74 -13.87 0.02 8.05
CA GLY A 74 -13.75 -1.04 9.08
C GLY A 74 -15.09 -1.48 9.70
N LYS A 75 -16.10 -0.60 9.72
CA LYS A 75 -17.46 -0.93 10.21
C LYS A 75 -18.26 -1.81 9.26
N GLN A 76 -18.07 -1.67 7.95
CA GLN A 76 -18.79 -2.39 6.90
C GLN A 76 -18.03 -3.62 6.38
N ALA A 77 -16.76 -3.76 6.75
CA ALA A 77 -15.94 -4.91 6.43
C ALA A 77 -16.54 -6.21 6.99
N LYS A 78 -16.51 -7.28 6.18
CA LYS A 78 -16.98 -8.61 6.58
C LYS A 78 -16.04 -9.21 7.63
N ASN A 79 -16.57 -10.07 8.49
CA ASN A 79 -15.74 -10.83 9.43
C ASN A 79 -14.72 -11.68 8.64
N GLY A 80 -13.46 -11.66 9.07
CA GLY A 80 -12.32 -12.27 8.36
C GLY A 80 -11.72 -11.41 7.23
N ALA A 81 -12.21 -10.20 6.98
CA ALA A 81 -11.51 -9.25 6.10
C ALA A 81 -10.27 -8.69 6.80
N MET A 82 -9.24 -8.40 6.02
CA MET A 82 -7.96 -7.87 6.49
C MET A 82 -7.79 -6.46 5.92
N TYR A 83 -7.34 -5.54 6.75
CA TYR A 83 -6.93 -4.21 6.33
C TYR A 83 -5.46 -4.25 5.90
N VAL A 84 -5.23 -3.90 4.64
CA VAL A 84 -3.93 -4.01 3.99
C VAL A 84 -3.53 -2.64 3.46
N GLU A 85 -2.34 -2.21 3.84
CA GLU A 85 -1.66 -1.04 3.27
C GLU A 85 -0.69 -1.49 2.20
N PHE A 86 -0.62 -0.74 1.11
CA PHE A 86 0.31 -0.97 0.02
C PHE A 86 0.56 0.32 -0.73
N ASP A 87 1.72 0.39 -1.38
CA ASP A 87 2.15 1.54 -2.15
C ASP A 87 1.76 1.34 -3.62
N VAL A 88 1.18 2.39 -4.20
CA VAL A 88 0.83 2.46 -5.62
C VAL A 88 1.33 3.75 -6.24
N PRO A 89 1.60 3.80 -7.56
CA PRO A 89 1.91 5.06 -8.23
C PRO A 89 0.75 6.06 -8.10
N GLU A 90 1.01 7.28 -7.64
CA GLU A 90 -0.01 8.33 -7.41
C GLU A 90 -0.81 8.64 -8.68
N LYS A 91 -0.16 8.55 -9.86
CA LYS A 91 -0.82 8.70 -11.17
C LYS A 91 -1.96 7.72 -11.44
N SER A 92 -1.99 6.59 -10.73
CA SER A 92 -3.04 5.57 -10.86
C SER A 92 -4.24 5.83 -9.94
N LEU A 93 -4.09 6.75 -8.98
CA LEU A 93 -5.12 7.15 -8.05
C LEU A 93 -5.95 8.29 -8.64
N VAL A 94 -7.25 8.10 -8.67
CA VAL A 94 -8.22 9.16 -8.96
C VAL A 94 -8.92 9.51 -7.65
N PRO A 95 -8.65 10.67 -7.04
CA PRO A 95 -9.32 11.08 -5.80
C PRO A 95 -10.82 11.20 -6.05
N THR A 96 -11.63 10.69 -5.12
CA THR A 96 -13.10 10.72 -5.25
C THR A 96 -13.71 11.70 -4.24
N ASN A 97 -13.49 11.44 -2.96
CA ASN A 97 -13.93 12.27 -1.84
C ASN A 97 -12.80 12.40 -0.81
N GLU A 98 -12.98 13.24 0.21
CA GLU A 98 -12.03 13.36 1.30
C GLU A 98 -11.77 12.00 1.97
N GLY A 99 -10.50 11.56 1.98
CA GLY A 99 -10.08 10.27 2.51
C GLY A 99 -10.22 9.08 1.55
N TRP A 100 -10.69 9.29 0.32
CA TRP A 100 -10.96 8.20 -0.64
C TRP A 100 -10.38 8.46 -2.03
N ALA A 101 -9.83 7.40 -2.62
CA ALA A 101 -9.43 7.36 -4.01
C ALA A 101 -9.97 6.09 -4.69
N LYS A 102 -10.02 6.12 -6.02
CA LYS A 102 -10.33 4.95 -6.85
C LYS A 102 -9.17 4.65 -7.79
N ILE A 103 -8.95 3.36 -8.02
CA ILE A 103 -8.06 2.81 -9.02
C ILE A 103 -8.96 2.21 -10.11
N VAL A 104 -8.81 2.73 -11.33
CA VAL A 104 -9.63 2.34 -12.48
C VAL A 104 -8.93 1.18 -13.17
N GLY A 105 -9.56 0.02 -13.20
CA GLY A 105 -9.04 -1.15 -13.92
C GLY A 105 -9.66 -1.34 -15.30
N PRO A 106 -9.20 -2.36 -16.05
CA PRO A 106 -9.57 -2.59 -17.45
C PRO A 106 -11.06 -2.91 -17.63
N ASP A 107 -11.63 -3.73 -16.75
CA ASP A 107 -13.06 -4.11 -16.76
C ASP A 107 -14.02 -3.03 -16.24
N SER A 108 -13.52 -1.86 -15.81
CA SER A 108 -14.37 -0.74 -15.39
C SER A 108 -15.23 -0.20 -16.55
N ILE A 109 -16.28 0.55 -16.25
CA ILE A 109 -17.08 1.25 -17.28
C ILE A 109 -16.16 2.15 -18.14
N GLU A 110 -15.22 2.83 -17.51
CA GLU A 110 -14.23 3.69 -18.17
C GLU A 110 -13.30 2.87 -19.08
N GLY A 111 -12.79 1.73 -18.62
CA GLY A 111 -11.93 0.85 -19.41
C GLY A 111 -12.65 0.18 -20.59
N ARG A 112 -13.91 -0.23 -20.40
CA ARG A 112 -14.77 -0.74 -21.48
C ARG A 112 -15.05 0.34 -22.53
N LEU A 113 -15.26 1.58 -22.10
CA LEU A 113 -15.43 2.72 -23.00
C LEU A 113 -14.14 3.05 -23.76
N ALA A 114 -12.99 3.03 -23.08
CA ALA A 114 -11.68 3.24 -23.69
C ALA A 114 -11.40 2.20 -24.79
N LYS A 115 -11.64 0.92 -24.49
CA LYS A 115 -11.54 -0.17 -25.47
C LYS A 115 -12.42 0.04 -26.69
N ARG A 116 -13.67 0.50 -26.49
CA ARG A 116 -14.61 0.81 -27.59
C ARG A 116 -14.15 2.01 -28.43
N LYS A 117 -13.52 3.00 -27.79
CA LYS A 117 -13.01 4.22 -28.45
C LYS A 117 -11.61 4.03 -29.07
N GLY A 118 -10.99 2.86 -28.93
CA GLY A 118 -9.61 2.62 -29.37
C GLY A 118 -8.56 3.40 -28.55
N LEU A 119 -8.93 3.85 -27.36
CA LEU A 119 -8.02 4.49 -26.40
C LEU A 119 -7.28 3.44 -25.57
N PRO A 120 -6.10 3.74 -25.03
CA PRO A 120 -5.38 2.83 -24.13
C PRO A 120 -6.28 2.45 -22.94
N VAL A 121 -6.40 1.15 -22.70
CA VAL A 121 -7.20 0.62 -21.59
C VAL A 121 -6.40 0.79 -20.30
N PRO A 122 -7.01 1.29 -19.21
CA PRO A 122 -6.33 1.40 -17.93
C PRO A 122 -6.01 0.01 -17.38
N GLU A 123 -4.78 -0.19 -16.91
CA GLU A 123 -4.31 -1.43 -16.30
C GLU A 123 -4.20 -1.26 -14.78
N MET A 124 -4.21 -2.39 -14.05
CA MET A 124 -4.03 -2.34 -12.60
C MET A 124 -2.58 -1.97 -12.26
N PRO A 125 -2.35 -1.01 -11.35
CA PRO A 125 -1.01 -0.61 -10.96
C PRO A 125 -0.29 -1.70 -10.17
N THR A 126 1.03 -1.59 -10.09
CA THR A 126 1.85 -2.38 -9.18
C THR A 126 1.48 -2.06 -7.73
N ALA A 127 1.53 -3.09 -6.89
CA ALA A 127 1.32 -2.98 -5.45
C ALA A 127 2.61 -3.36 -4.74
N GLU A 128 3.22 -2.40 -4.06
CA GLU A 128 4.48 -2.58 -3.33
C GLU A 128 4.27 -2.42 -1.82
N ASN A 129 5.25 -2.85 -1.02
CA ASN A 129 5.24 -2.75 0.45
C ASN A 129 3.93 -3.24 1.11
N ILE A 130 3.36 -4.29 0.54
CA ILE A 130 2.09 -4.89 0.96
C ILE A 130 2.19 -5.36 2.40
N THR A 131 1.44 -4.73 3.30
CA THR A 131 1.49 -4.97 4.75
C THR A 131 0.08 -5.05 5.32
N VAL A 132 -0.19 -6.11 6.09
CA VAL A 132 -1.45 -6.22 6.85
C VAL A 132 -1.35 -5.37 8.11
N ARG A 133 -2.28 -4.45 8.29
CA ARG A 133 -2.35 -3.53 9.44
C ARG A 133 -3.51 -3.81 10.38
N GLY A 134 -4.45 -4.66 10.00
CA GLY A 134 -5.51 -5.08 10.89
C GLY A 134 -6.41 -6.12 10.29
N GLU A 135 -7.31 -6.67 11.11
CA GLU A 135 -8.26 -7.70 10.72
C GLU A 135 -9.60 -7.46 11.38
N LYS A 136 -10.66 -7.93 10.72
CA LYS A 136 -12.01 -7.91 11.25
C LYS A 136 -12.26 -9.23 11.93
N ILE A 137 -12.33 -9.24 13.27
CA ILE A 137 -12.56 -10.44 14.06
C ILE A 137 -13.82 -10.23 14.88
N ASN A 138 -14.81 -11.11 14.70
CA ASN A 138 -16.09 -11.12 15.41
C ASN A 138 -16.86 -9.79 15.37
N GLY A 139 -16.68 -8.97 14.34
CA GLY A 139 -17.34 -7.67 14.22
C GLY A 139 -16.54 -6.50 14.80
N GLU A 140 -15.39 -6.75 15.41
CA GLU A 140 -14.45 -5.74 15.90
C GLU A 140 -13.23 -5.64 14.97
N VAL A 141 -12.62 -4.45 14.92
CA VAL A 141 -11.39 -4.20 14.16
C VAL A 141 -10.23 -4.39 15.12
N GLU A 142 -9.39 -5.39 14.87
CA GLU A 142 -8.14 -5.59 15.59
C GLU A 142 -6.98 -5.07 14.75
N ALA A 143 -6.31 -4.01 15.23
CA ALA A 143 -5.12 -3.48 14.59
C ALA A 143 -3.90 -4.38 14.89
N LYS A 144 -3.07 -4.63 13.88
CA LYS A 144 -1.81 -5.37 13.98
C LYS A 144 -0.66 -4.37 14.03
N CYS A 145 0.15 -4.45 15.10
CA CYS A 145 1.34 -3.64 15.31
C CYS A 145 2.50 -4.10 14.44
#